data_AF-A0A0F9NRI0-F1
#
_entry.id   AF-A0A0F9NRI0-F1
#
_cell.length_a   1.000
_cell.length_b   1.000
_cell.length_c   1.000
_cell.angle_alpha   90.00
_cell.angle_beta   90.00
_cell.angle_gamma   90.00
#
_symmetry.space_group_name_H-M   'P 1'
#
loop_
_entity.id
_entity.type
_entity.pdbx_description
1 polymer ?
#
loop_
_entity_poly.entity_id
_entity_poly.type
_entity_poly.pdbx_seq_one_letter_code
_entity_poly.pdbx_strand_id
1 'polypeptide(L)'
;MNIKPLIIDTTYILPLFGIKIIELSNFKKISKVLWSDGLKGYSLYLPSICLMEVMFKLTGENRKSNDVNILNRYVIALPSILSSKSVKIFNPLLNPEASRIAINIRHAGHTDLMDCLIAASAVALKGIFLTEDNKLSKAIKIIPENKDIAIWTWEDLIKLF
;
A
#
# COMPACT_ATOMS: atom_id res chain seq x y z
N MET A 1 17.60 13.82 -12.27
CA MET A 1 16.79 13.77 -11.03
C MET A 1 16.82 12.34 -10.52
N ASN A 2 17.14 12.11 -9.25
CA ASN A 2 17.10 10.77 -8.68
C ASN A 2 15.64 10.41 -8.39
N ILE A 3 15.10 9.41 -9.10
CA ILE A 3 13.70 8.99 -8.96
C ILE A 3 13.60 8.10 -7.73
N LYS A 4 12.75 8.46 -6.76
CA LYS A 4 12.59 7.69 -5.51
C LYS A 4 11.40 6.72 -5.59
N PRO A 5 11.54 5.46 -5.16
CA PRO A 5 10.39 4.58 -5.03
C PRO A 5 9.44 5.08 -3.94
N LEU A 6 8.13 5.09 -4.21
CA LEU A 6 7.07 5.35 -3.25
C LEU A 6 6.14 4.15 -3.23
N ILE A 7 6.04 3.49 -2.08
CA ILE A 7 5.31 2.23 -1.90
C ILE A 7 3.97 2.53 -1.26
N ILE A 8 2.90 2.11 -1.92
CA ILE A 8 1.51 2.41 -1.56
C ILE A 8 0.95 1.25 -0.74
N ASP A 9 0.54 1.54 0.50
CA ASP A 9 -0.20 0.61 1.36
C ASP A 9 -1.65 0.41 0.91
N THR A 10 -2.30 -0.66 1.39
CA THR A 10 -3.67 -1.04 1.05
C THR A 10 -4.67 0.08 1.32
N THR A 11 -4.48 0.83 2.42
CA THR A 11 -5.34 1.94 2.83
C THR A 11 -5.64 2.91 1.68
N TYR A 12 -4.67 3.17 0.81
CA TYR A 12 -4.78 4.13 -0.29
C TYR A 12 -5.42 3.56 -1.56
N ILE A 13 -5.63 2.24 -1.65
CA ILE A 13 -6.33 1.63 -2.78
C ILE A 13 -7.76 1.22 -2.43
N LEU A 14 -8.09 1.06 -1.15
CA LEU A 14 -9.43 0.67 -0.68
C LEU A 14 -10.58 1.51 -1.26
N PRO A 15 -10.46 2.85 -1.39
CA PRO A 15 -11.55 3.63 -1.96
C PRO A 15 -11.80 3.35 -3.45
N LEU A 16 -10.81 2.82 -4.19
CA LEU A 16 -11.00 2.37 -5.57
C LEU A 16 -11.96 1.16 -5.64
N PHE A 17 -12.03 0.38 -4.57
CA PHE A 17 -12.92 -0.76 -4.40
C PHE A 17 -14.22 -0.40 -3.66
N GLY A 18 -14.49 0.88 -3.46
CA GLY A 18 -15.71 1.36 -2.80
C GLY A 18 -15.71 1.17 -1.27
N ILE A 19 -14.55 0.96 -0.65
CA ILE A 19 -14.39 0.98 0.81
C ILE A 19 -13.97 2.39 1.22
N LYS A 20 -14.81 3.09 1.99
CA LYS A 20 -14.55 4.48 2.41
C LYS A 20 -13.47 4.53 3.49
N ILE A 21 -12.53 5.47 3.34
CA ILE A 21 -11.51 5.83 4.32
C ILE A 21 -11.68 7.33 4.60
N ILE A 22 -11.85 7.72 5.86
CA ILE A 22 -12.27 9.07 6.25
C ILE A 22 -11.08 10.05 6.17
N GLU A 23 -9.89 9.53 6.44
CA GLU A 23 -8.63 10.25 6.58
C GLU A 23 -8.07 10.75 5.23
N LEU A 24 -8.55 10.21 4.11
CA LEU A 24 -8.06 10.53 2.77
C LEU A 24 -8.80 11.73 2.15
N SER A 25 -8.51 12.93 2.67
CA SER A 25 -9.04 14.17 2.12
C SER A 25 -8.66 14.36 0.64
N ASN A 26 -9.56 14.91 -0.18
CA ASN A 26 -9.34 15.10 -1.62
C ASN A 26 -8.98 13.83 -2.42
N PHE A 27 -9.22 12.63 -1.87
CA PHE A 27 -8.81 11.36 -2.48
C PHE A 27 -9.15 11.24 -3.96
N LYS A 28 -10.39 11.56 -4.36
CA LYS A 28 -10.84 11.46 -5.76
C LYS A 28 -9.98 12.29 -6.73
N LYS A 29 -9.58 13.50 -6.33
CA LYS A 29 -8.74 14.38 -7.15
C LYS A 29 -7.32 13.84 -7.23
N ILE A 30 -6.72 13.54 -6.07
CA ILE A 30 -5.32 13.14 -5.96
C ILE A 30 -5.07 11.76 -6.57
N SER A 31 -5.93 10.78 -6.26
CA SER A 31 -5.85 9.44 -6.85
C SER A 31 -5.92 9.49 -8.38
N LYS A 32 -6.83 10.29 -8.96
CA LYS A 32 -6.92 10.43 -10.42
C LYS A 32 -5.57 10.83 -11.04
N VAL A 33 -4.88 11.81 -10.44
CA VAL A 33 -3.56 12.26 -10.91
C VAL A 33 -2.52 11.16 -10.70
N LEU A 34 -2.44 10.55 -9.51
CA LEU A 34 -1.49 9.47 -9.21
C LEU A 34 -1.60 8.29 -10.19
N TRP A 35 -2.81 7.83 -10.48
CA TRP A 35 -3.06 6.66 -11.32
C TRP A 35 -2.91 6.95 -12.82
N SER A 36 -3.13 8.20 -13.25
CA SER A 36 -3.02 8.62 -14.66
C SER A 36 -1.62 9.13 -15.01
N ASP A 37 -1.12 10.09 -14.24
CA ASP A 37 0.07 10.88 -14.55
C ASP A 37 1.28 10.48 -13.69
N GLY A 38 1.05 9.74 -12.60
CA GLY A 38 2.07 9.39 -11.63
C GLY A 38 2.40 10.57 -10.71
N LEU A 39 3.61 10.56 -10.15
CA LEU A 39 4.11 11.61 -9.27
C LEU A 39 5.53 11.99 -9.69
N LYS A 40 5.74 13.24 -10.09
CA LYS A 40 7.04 13.70 -10.59
C LYS A 40 8.14 13.49 -9.54
N GLY A 41 9.22 12.82 -9.94
CA GLY A 41 10.34 12.49 -9.05
C GLY A 41 10.18 11.16 -8.31
N TYR A 42 9.08 10.44 -8.52
CA TYR A 42 8.80 9.17 -7.85
C TYR A 42 8.43 8.06 -8.84
N SER A 43 8.79 6.82 -8.49
CA SER A 43 8.25 5.61 -9.09
C SER A 43 7.26 5.00 -8.12
N LEU A 44 5.99 4.92 -8.51
CA LEU A 44 4.95 4.39 -7.64
C LEU A 44 4.93 2.86 -7.71
N TYR A 45 4.89 2.22 -6.55
CA TYR A 45 4.83 0.78 -6.43
C TYR A 45 3.63 0.38 -5.57
N LEU A 46 2.86 -0.59 -6.05
CA LEU A 46 1.80 -1.25 -5.29
C LEU A 46 2.23 -2.70 -4.99
N PRO A 47 2.51 -3.06 -3.73
CA PRO A 47 2.70 -4.45 -3.36
C PRO A 47 1.47 -5.28 -3.73
N SER A 48 1.66 -6.44 -4.37
CA SER A 48 0.56 -7.31 -4.80
C SER A 48 -0.25 -7.85 -3.62
N ILE A 49 0.34 -7.89 -2.42
CA ILE A 49 -0.32 -8.27 -1.18
C ILE A 49 -1.45 -7.30 -0.82
N CYS A 50 -1.38 -6.03 -1.22
CA CYS A 50 -2.47 -5.08 -1.01
C CYS A 50 -3.76 -5.55 -1.69
N LEU A 51 -3.65 -6.18 -2.87
CA LEU A 51 -4.82 -6.72 -3.58
C LEU A 51 -5.43 -7.91 -2.82
N MET A 52 -4.60 -8.74 -2.19
CA MET A 52 -5.08 -9.82 -1.33
C MET A 52 -5.82 -9.25 -0.11
N GLU A 53 -5.25 -8.25 0.55
CA GLU A 53 -5.87 -7.59 1.70
C GLU A 53 -7.22 -6.92 1.34
N VAL A 54 -7.33 -6.31 0.15
CA VAL A 54 -8.60 -5.81 -0.38
C VAL A 54 -9.65 -6.92 -0.44
N MET A 55 -9.32 -8.12 -0.95
CA MET A 55 -10.29 -9.22 -1.01
C MET A 55 -10.78 -9.64 0.39
N PHE A 56 -9.88 -9.69 1.38
CA PHE A 56 -10.24 -9.96 2.77
C PHE A 56 -11.16 -8.88 3.34
N LYS A 57 -10.87 -7.60 3.07
CA LYS A 57 -11.70 -6.47 3.51
C LYS A 57 -13.08 -6.51 2.86
N LEU A 58 -13.19 -6.76 1.55
CA LEU A 58 -14.48 -6.92 0.87
C LEU A 58 -15.28 -8.12 1.39
N THR A 59 -14.62 -9.22 1.70
CA THR A 59 -15.26 -10.39 2.33
C THR A 59 -15.74 -10.07 3.74
N GLY A 60 -14.97 -9.30 4.50
CA GLY A 60 -15.38 -8.74 5.79
C GLY A 60 -16.65 -7.91 5.69
N GLU A 61 -16.72 -7.00 4.72
CA GLU A 61 -17.89 -6.14 4.49
C GLU A 61 -19.10 -6.95 4.01
N ASN A 62 -18.93 -7.88 3.07
CA ASN A 62 -20.00 -8.79 2.63
C ASN A 62 -20.61 -9.58 3.80
N ARG A 63 -19.78 -10.09 4.73
CA ARG A 63 -20.28 -10.81 5.91
C ARG A 63 -21.14 -9.93 6.81
N LYS A 64 -20.88 -8.62 6.86
CA LYS A 64 -21.65 -7.67 7.69
C LYS A 64 -22.96 -7.24 7.01
N SER A 65 -22.94 -7.04 5.69
CA SER A 65 -24.10 -6.53 4.94
C SER A 65 -24.97 -7.60 4.29
N ASN A 66 -24.44 -8.83 4.15
CA ASN A 66 -25.03 -9.90 3.35
C ASN A 66 -25.28 -9.50 1.87
N ASP A 67 -24.43 -8.64 1.30
CA ASP A 67 -24.50 -8.17 -0.08
C ASP A 67 -23.33 -8.68 -0.92
N VAL A 68 -23.59 -9.72 -1.71
CA VAL A 68 -22.59 -10.34 -2.59
C VAL A 68 -22.02 -9.37 -3.63
N ASN A 69 -22.73 -8.29 -3.96
CA ASN A 69 -22.22 -7.29 -4.90
C ASN A 69 -21.00 -6.53 -4.35
N ILE A 70 -20.77 -6.54 -3.04
CA ILE A 70 -19.53 -6.03 -2.45
C ILE A 70 -18.32 -6.79 -3.00
N LEU A 71 -18.42 -8.12 -3.17
CA LEU A 71 -17.32 -8.92 -3.71
C LEU A 71 -17.06 -8.58 -5.19
N ASN A 72 -18.12 -8.29 -5.96
CA ASN A 72 -18.02 -7.90 -7.37
C ASN A 72 -17.23 -6.60 -7.59
N ARG A 73 -17.11 -5.74 -6.57
CA ARG A 73 -16.30 -4.50 -6.64
C ARG A 73 -14.84 -4.81 -6.96
N TYR A 74 -14.31 -5.95 -6.52
CA TYR A 74 -12.94 -6.37 -6.85
C TYR A 74 -12.75 -6.55 -8.36
N VAL A 75 -13.65 -7.33 -8.98
CA VAL A 75 -13.61 -7.63 -10.42
C VAL A 75 -13.80 -6.36 -11.26
N ILE A 76 -14.65 -5.45 -10.80
CA ILE A 76 -14.92 -4.18 -11.49
C ILE A 76 -13.72 -3.22 -11.41
N ALA A 77 -13.10 -3.08 -10.24
CA ALA A 77 -12.06 -2.07 -10.03
C ALA A 77 -10.66 -2.52 -10.45
N LEU A 78 -10.33 -3.82 -10.32
CA LEU A 78 -8.99 -4.34 -10.59
C LEU A 78 -8.43 -3.97 -11.98
N PRO A 79 -9.21 -4.02 -13.09
CA PRO A 79 -8.70 -3.61 -14.41
C PRO A 79 -8.14 -2.19 -14.45
N SER A 80 -8.67 -1.26 -13.66
CA SER A 80 -8.17 0.13 -13.59
C SER A 80 -6.78 0.22 -12.95
N ILE A 81 -6.48 -0.65 -11.98
CA ILE A 81 -5.16 -0.76 -11.35
C ILE A 81 -4.18 -1.43 -12.32
N LEU A 82 -4.58 -2.53 -12.95
CA LEU A 82 -3.71 -3.30 -13.86
C LEU A 82 -3.36 -2.54 -15.14
N SER A 83 -4.26 -1.67 -15.61
CA SER A 83 -4.03 -0.84 -16.81
C SER A 83 -3.25 0.44 -16.52
N SER A 84 -2.99 0.78 -15.25
CA SER A 84 -2.19 1.96 -14.91
C SER A 84 -0.76 1.79 -15.41
N LYS A 85 -0.28 2.77 -16.18
CA LYS A 85 1.13 2.86 -16.60
C LYS A 85 2.00 3.55 -15.53
N SER A 86 1.37 4.18 -14.56
CA SER A 86 2.01 5.07 -13.58
C SER A 86 2.33 4.36 -12.26
N VAL A 87 1.63 3.26 -11.96
CA VAL A 87 1.84 2.44 -10.76
C VAL A 87 2.31 1.04 -11.15
N LYS A 88 3.46 0.61 -10.62
CA LYS A 88 4.03 -0.71 -10.88
C LYS A 88 3.63 -1.68 -9.79
N ILE A 89 3.17 -2.88 -10.17
CA ILE A 89 2.91 -3.94 -9.19
C ILE A 89 4.25 -4.58 -8.78
N PHE A 90 4.48 -4.67 -7.48
CA PHE A 90 5.64 -5.36 -6.90
C PHE A 90 5.16 -6.61 -6.16
N ASN A 91 5.76 -7.77 -6.40
CA ASN A 91 5.39 -9.00 -5.69
C ASN A 91 6.43 -9.31 -4.60
N PRO A 92 6.13 -9.04 -3.31
CA PRO A 92 7.08 -9.30 -2.23
C PRO A 92 7.34 -10.79 -1.99
N LEU A 93 6.40 -11.67 -2.35
CA LEU A 93 6.57 -13.13 -2.20
C LEU A 93 7.56 -13.71 -3.22
N LEU A 94 7.76 -13.03 -4.35
CA LEU A 94 8.75 -13.41 -5.36
C LEU A 94 10.06 -12.61 -5.21
N ASN A 95 10.21 -11.88 -4.10
CA ASN A 95 11.43 -11.15 -3.76
C ASN A 95 12.00 -11.70 -2.44
N PRO A 96 13.13 -12.44 -2.47
CA PRO A 96 13.71 -13.04 -1.28
C PRO A 96 14.05 -12.03 -0.19
N GLU A 97 14.50 -10.83 -0.58
CA GLU A 97 14.86 -9.78 0.37
C GLU A 97 13.63 -9.20 1.07
N ALA A 98 12.57 -8.91 0.33
CA ALA A 98 11.29 -8.49 0.91
C ALA A 98 10.71 -9.58 1.83
N SER A 99 10.79 -10.85 1.44
CA SER A 99 10.34 -11.98 2.27
C SER A 99 11.13 -12.07 3.59
N ARG A 100 12.46 -11.93 3.53
CA ARG A 100 13.34 -11.89 4.71
C ARG A 100 13.00 -10.71 5.63
N ILE A 101 12.83 -9.52 5.06
CA ILE A 101 12.48 -8.32 5.83
C ILE A 101 11.12 -8.47 6.50
N ALA A 102 10.12 -9.03 5.82
CA ALA A 102 8.80 -9.25 6.40
C ALA A 102 8.84 -10.18 7.62
N ILE A 103 9.65 -11.25 7.54
CA ILE A 103 9.91 -12.15 8.67
C ILE A 103 10.51 -11.37 9.85
N ASN A 104 11.50 -10.50 9.59
CA ASN A 104 12.12 -9.69 10.62
C ASN A 104 11.15 -8.69 11.27
N ILE A 105 10.32 -7.99 10.48
CA ILE A 105 9.27 -7.09 10.99
C ILE A 105 8.32 -7.86 11.90
N ARG A 106 7.94 -9.08 11.49
CA ARG A 106 7.09 -9.94 12.30
C ARG A 106 7.74 -10.35 13.63
N HIS A 107 9.01 -10.75 13.60
CA HIS A 107 9.76 -11.07 14.81
C HIS A 107 9.96 -9.86 15.73
N ALA A 108 10.01 -8.64 15.19
CA ALA A 108 10.09 -7.41 15.96
C ALA A 108 8.76 -7.02 16.64
N GLY A 109 7.66 -7.75 16.40
CA GLY A 109 6.42 -7.67 17.17
C GLY A 109 5.16 -7.30 16.39
N HIS A 110 5.22 -7.05 15.08
CA HIS A 110 4.01 -6.82 14.27
C HIS A 110 3.46 -8.15 13.75
N THR A 111 2.30 -8.58 14.23
CA THR A 111 1.82 -9.95 13.98
C THR A 111 1.13 -10.15 12.62
N ASP A 112 0.68 -9.07 11.98
CA ASP A 112 0.02 -9.14 10.68
C ASP A 112 1.05 -9.34 9.56
N LEU A 113 1.02 -10.51 8.94
CA LEU A 113 1.97 -10.87 7.89
C LEU A 113 1.76 -10.07 6.60
N MET A 114 0.52 -9.66 6.28
CA MET A 114 0.25 -8.88 5.07
C MET A 114 0.89 -7.50 5.20
N ASP A 115 0.66 -6.83 6.34
CA ASP A 115 1.30 -5.56 6.68
C ASP A 115 2.83 -5.67 6.65
N CYS A 116 3.38 -6.75 7.20
CA CYS A 116 4.83 -7.00 7.17
C CYS A 116 5.36 -7.09 5.74
N LEU A 117 4.66 -7.78 4.83
CA LEU A 117 5.06 -7.91 3.43
C LEU A 117 4.93 -6.59 2.66
N ILE A 118 3.90 -5.80 2.95
CA ILE A 118 3.69 -4.48 2.36
C ILE A 118 4.83 -3.54 2.79
N ALA A 119 5.10 -3.45 4.09
CA ALA A 119 6.21 -2.66 4.63
C ALA A 119 7.58 -3.12 4.11
N ALA A 120 7.80 -4.44 4.05
CA ALA A 120 9.03 -5.01 3.54
C ALA A 120 9.30 -4.63 2.07
N SER A 121 8.24 -4.42 1.28
CA SER A 121 8.38 -3.94 -0.09
C SER A 121 9.04 -2.56 -0.14
N ALA A 122 8.71 -1.66 0.78
CA ALA A 122 9.30 -0.33 0.85
C ALA A 122 10.79 -0.38 1.23
N VAL A 123 11.13 -1.21 2.22
CA VAL A 123 12.52 -1.42 2.64
C VAL A 123 13.34 -2.04 1.51
N ALA A 124 12.86 -3.13 0.90
CA ALA A 124 13.57 -3.85 -0.16
C ALA A 124 13.83 -2.97 -1.39
N LEU A 125 12.90 -2.06 -1.70
CA LEU A 125 13.03 -1.09 -2.79
C LEU A 125 13.80 0.18 -2.37
N LYS A 126 14.24 0.31 -1.12
CA LYS A 126 14.87 1.52 -0.56
C LYS A 126 14.02 2.78 -0.81
N GLY A 127 12.71 2.62 -0.67
CA GLY A 127 11.71 3.62 -0.98
C GLY A 127 11.18 4.36 0.24
N ILE A 128 10.19 5.20 -0.03
CA ILE A 128 9.32 5.81 0.97
C ILE A 128 8.12 4.88 1.15
N PHE A 129 7.79 4.57 2.40
CA PHE A 129 6.58 3.81 2.73
C PHE A 129 5.41 4.75 3.02
N LEU A 130 4.37 4.68 2.21
CA LEU A 130 3.15 5.44 2.44
C LEU A 130 2.18 4.58 3.26
N THR A 131 1.94 4.92 4.53
CA THR A 131 1.03 4.17 5.44
C THR A 131 0.46 5.09 6.52
N GLU A 132 -0.72 4.74 7.03
CA GLU A 132 -1.33 5.38 8.20
C GLU A 132 -1.10 4.56 9.49
N ASP A 133 -0.45 3.38 9.40
CA ASP A 133 -0.24 2.51 10.55
C ASP A 133 1.01 2.91 11.35
N ASN A 134 0.77 3.58 12.47
CA ASN A 134 1.79 3.98 13.44
C ASN A 134 2.45 2.81 14.18
N LYS A 135 1.75 1.68 14.39
CA LYS A 135 2.33 0.49 15.04
C LYS A 135 3.31 -0.19 14.09
N LEU A 136 2.90 -0.40 12.85
CA LEU A 136 3.75 -0.93 11.78
C LEU A 136 4.98 -0.04 11.58
N SER A 137 4.78 1.27 11.51
CA SER A 137 5.86 2.26 11.37
C SER A 137 6.92 2.15 12.47
N LYS A 138 6.49 1.93 13.73
CA LYS A 138 7.39 1.72 14.86
C LYS A 138 8.12 0.38 14.76
N ALA A 139 7.39 -0.70 14.43
CA ALA A 139 7.96 -2.03 14.30
C ALA A 139 9.09 -2.09 13.25
N ILE A 140 8.91 -1.42 12.11
CA ILE A 140 9.93 -1.36 11.06
C ILE A 140 11.20 -0.66 11.58
N LYS A 141 11.07 0.46 12.29
CA LYS A 141 12.20 1.28 12.74
C LYS A 141 12.99 0.70 13.92
N ILE A 142 12.43 -0.29 14.63
CA ILE A 142 13.17 -1.05 15.66
C ILE A 142 14.31 -1.86 15.03
N ILE A 143 14.15 -2.29 13.78
CA ILE A 143 15.14 -3.08 13.06
C ILE A 143 16.28 -2.15 12.62
N PRO A 144 17.54 -2.35 13.09
CA PRO A 144 18.64 -1.43 12.83
C PRO A 144 18.89 -1.13 11.36
N GLU A 145 18.73 -2.12 10.48
CA GLU A 145 18.92 -2.01 9.03
C GLU A 145 17.85 -1.13 8.37
N ASN A 146 16.70 -0.95 9.02
CA ASN A 146 15.53 -0.26 8.47
C ASN A 146 15.26 1.08 9.14
N LYS A 147 16.06 1.48 10.15
CA LYS A 147 15.81 2.65 11.00
C LYS A 147 15.61 3.97 10.22
N ASP A 148 16.30 4.10 9.09
CA ASP A 148 16.33 5.32 8.27
C ASP A 148 15.25 5.33 7.18
N ILE A 149 14.33 4.36 7.17
CA ILE A 149 13.22 4.36 6.21
C ILE A 149 12.36 5.62 6.37
N ALA A 150 12.12 6.28 5.23
CA ALA A 150 11.17 7.36 5.15
C ALA A 150 9.75 6.80 5.14
N ILE A 151 8.91 7.30 6.03
CA ILE A 151 7.51 6.92 6.14
C ILE A 151 6.68 8.18 5.98
N TRP A 152 5.70 8.14 5.08
CA TRP A 152 4.77 9.23 4.80
C TRP A 152 3.34 8.82 5.10
N THR A 153 2.56 9.80 5.53
CA THR A 153 1.11 9.72 5.60
C THR A 153 0.47 10.31 4.35
N TRP A 154 -0.86 10.20 4.23
CA TRP A 154 -1.62 10.92 3.22
C TRP A 154 -1.34 12.42 3.24
N GLU A 155 -1.27 13.02 4.44
CA GLU A 155 -1.03 14.45 4.61
C GLU A 155 0.33 14.87 4.05
N ASP A 156 1.34 14.01 4.16
CA ASP A 156 2.65 14.28 3.57
C ASP A 156 2.63 14.18 2.05
N LEU A 157 1.89 13.20 1.51
CA LEU A 157 1.75 13.01 0.07
C LEU A 157 1.05 14.18 -0.61
N ILE A 158 -0.06 14.68 -0.03
CA ILE A 158 -0.85 15.74 -0.68
C ILE A 158 -0.13 17.08 -0.72
N LYS A 159 0.91 17.32 0.10
CA LYS A 159 1.75 18.52 0.03
C LYS A 159 2.53 18.63 -1.30
N LEU A 160 2.55 17.56 -2.09
CA LEU A 160 3.22 17.49 -3.40
C LEU A 160 2.30 17.86 -4.58
N PHE A 161 1.03 18.18 -4.31
CA PHE A 161 -0.01 18.52 -5.30
C PHE A 161 -0.51 19.96 -5.12
#